data_AF-A0AAN8DA05-F1
#
_entry.id   AF-A0AAN8DA05-F1
#
_cell.length_a   1.000
_cell.length_b   1.000
_cell.length_c   1.000
_cell.angle_alpha   90.00
_cell.angle_beta   90.00
_cell.angle_gamma   90.00
#
_symmetry.space_group_name_H-M   'P 1'
#
loop_
_entity.id
_entity.type
_entity.pdbx_description
1 polymer ?
#
loop_
_entity_poly.entity_id
_entity_poly.type
_entity_poly.pdbx_seq_one_letter_code
_entity_poly.pdbx_strand_id
1 'polypeptide(L)'
;MLQAKDVDIHKAVGVLQNTIQALSAYRDDFDQVKRTAQNIAERWGVQSEFTEIRKRRMKRHFDELSQDERLSDGESRFRINVFNASLDIINSQLSQRFTSMRETNKLF
;
A
#
# COMPACT_ATOMS: atom_id res chain seq x y z
N MET A 1 -9.65 1.91 20.64
CA MET A 1 -9.90 2.58 19.35
C MET A 1 -9.48 4.03 19.45
N LEU A 2 -8.98 4.65 18.37
CA LEU A 2 -8.51 6.05 18.35
C LEU A 2 -9.61 7.08 18.74
N GLN A 3 -10.89 6.68 18.69
CA GLN A 3 -12.06 7.50 18.95
C GLN A 3 -12.73 7.25 20.32
N ALA A 4 -12.07 6.53 21.23
CA ALA A 4 -12.63 6.33 22.56
C ALA A 4 -12.50 7.62 23.41
N LYS A 5 -13.51 7.91 24.25
CA LYS A 5 -13.65 9.18 24.99
C LYS A 5 -12.54 9.43 26.01
N ASP A 6 -11.78 8.38 26.32
CA ASP A 6 -10.72 8.26 27.33
C ASP A 6 -9.31 8.27 26.72
N VAL A 7 -9.18 8.49 25.40
CA VAL A 7 -7.88 8.60 24.74
C VAL A 7 -7.34 10.01 24.90
N ASP A 8 -6.34 10.15 25.77
CA ASP A 8 -5.53 11.37 25.85
C ASP A 8 -4.61 11.53 24.63
N ILE A 9 -4.07 12.74 24.45
CA ILE A 9 -3.25 13.10 23.29
C ILE A 9 -1.99 12.21 23.20
N HIS A 10 -1.37 11.85 24.33
CA HIS A 10 -0.22 10.95 24.35
C HIS A 10 -0.55 9.57 23.80
N LYS A 11 -1.65 8.98 24.26
CA LYS A 11 -2.14 7.69 23.75
C LYS A 11 -2.51 7.79 22.27
N ALA A 12 -3.17 8.87 21.85
CA ALA A 12 -3.53 9.07 20.45
C ALA A 12 -2.29 9.10 19.55
N VAL A 13 -1.25 9.86 19.93
CA VAL A 13 0.02 9.93 19.21
C VAL A 13 0.71 8.56 19.17
N GLY A 14 0.73 7.82 20.27
CA GLY A 14 1.28 6.47 20.31
C GLY A 14 0.57 5.50 19.37
N VAL A 15 -0.76 5.48 19.36
CA VAL A 15 -1.54 4.62 18.45
C VAL A 15 -1.34 5.03 16.99
N LEU A 16 -1.24 6.32 16.68
CA LEU A 16 -0.95 6.80 15.32
C LEU A 16 0.43 6.35 14.85
N GLN A 17 1.45 6.47 15.70
CA GLN A 17 2.81 6.03 15.40
C GLN A 17 2.85 4.53 15.11
N ASN A 18 2.20 3.72 15.95
CA ASN A 18 2.08 2.28 15.77
C ASN A 18 1.34 1.93 14.48
N THR A 19 0.30 2.69 14.14
CA THR A 19 -0.48 2.48 12.91
C THR A 19 0.38 2.75 11.67
N ILE A 20 1.14 3.84 11.65
CA ILE A 20 2.06 4.16 10.54
C ILE A 20 3.13 3.07 10.40
N GLN A 21 3.69 2.58 11.50
CA GLN A 21 4.65 1.48 11.48
C GLN A 21 4.04 0.19 10.93
N ALA A 22 2.84 -0.17 11.41
CA ALA A 22 2.13 -1.35 10.94
C ALA A 22 1.80 -1.27 9.45
N LEU A 23 1.31 -0.12 8.96
CA LEU A 23 1.02 0.09 7.53
C LEU A 23 2.29 0.08 6.66
N SER A 24 3.41 0.58 7.20
CA SER A 24 4.71 0.53 6.51
C SER A 24 5.20 -0.92 6.37
N ALA A 25 5.10 -1.72 7.43
CA ALA A 25 5.45 -3.14 7.39
C ALA A 25 4.51 -3.95 6.48
N TYR A 26 3.22 -3.62 6.48
CA TYR A 26 2.21 -4.28 5.65
C TYR A 26 2.48 -4.16 4.14
N ARG A 27 3.30 -3.19 3.72
CA ARG A 27 3.74 -3.06 2.32
C ARG A 27 4.55 -4.27 1.85
N ASP A 28 5.36 -4.84 2.74
CA ASP A 28 6.23 -5.98 2.43
C ASP A 28 5.44 -7.31 2.42
N ASP A 29 4.27 -7.33 3.07
CA ASP A 29 3.40 -8.52 3.21
C ASP A 29 2.47 -8.77 2.01
N PHE A 30 2.68 -8.09 0.87
CA PHE A 30 1.79 -8.19 -0.30
C PHE A 30 1.42 -9.63 -0.68
N ASP A 31 2.40 -10.54 -0.73
CA ASP A 31 2.17 -11.92 -1.14
C ASP A 31 1.24 -12.66 -0.16
N GLN A 32 1.35 -12.36 1.13
CA GLN A 32 0.49 -12.93 2.16
C GLN A 32 -0.93 -12.37 2.08
N VAL A 33 -1.06 -11.07 1.83
CA VAL A 33 -2.34 -10.40 1.63
C VAL A 33 -3.05 -10.96 0.41
N LYS A 34 -2.33 -11.11 -0.70
CA LYS A 34 -2.84 -11.71 -1.94
C LYS A 34 -3.35 -13.13 -1.67
N ARG A 35 -2.54 -14.00 -1.04
CA ARG A 35 -2.96 -15.37 -0.69
C ARG A 35 -4.23 -15.39 0.15
N THR A 36 -4.33 -14.51 1.13
CA THR A 36 -5.51 -14.39 1.98
C THR A 36 -6.75 -13.96 1.17
N ALA A 37 -6.60 -12.97 0.29
CA ALA A 37 -7.67 -12.51 -0.58
C ALA A 37 -8.13 -13.59 -1.58
N GLN A 38 -7.19 -14.36 -2.14
CA GLN A 38 -7.47 -15.50 -3.02
C GLN A 38 -8.27 -16.58 -2.29
N ASN A 39 -7.85 -16.97 -1.09
CA ASN A 39 -8.59 -17.93 -0.25
C ASN A 39 -10.03 -17.47 0.04
N ILE A 40 -10.26 -16.17 0.21
CA ILE A 40 -11.60 -15.62 0.42
C ILE A 40 -12.41 -15.67 -0.88
N ALA A 41 -11.81 -15.28 -2.01
CA ALA A 41 -12.46 -15.31 -3.31
C ALA A 41 -12.86 -16.74 -3.72
N GLU A 42 -11.99 -17.72 -3.49
CA GLU A 42 -12.28 -19.14 -3.71
C GLU A 42 -13.49 -19.62 -2.89
N ARG A 43 -13.56 -19.24 -1.60
CA ARG A 43 -14.72 -19.55 -0.75
C ARG A 43 -16.02 -18.94 -1.25
N TRP A 44 -15.94 -17.83 -1.98
CA TRP A 44 -17.09 -17.14 -2.56
C TRP A 44 -17.36 -17.54 -4.03
N GLY A 45 -16.56 -18.45 -4.60
CA GLY A 45 -16.68 -18.85 -6.00
C GLY A 45 -16.33 -17.73 -6.99
N VAL A 46 -15.49 -16.77 -6.59
CA VAL A 46 -15.07 -15.63 -7.41
C VAL A 46 -13.69 -15.90 -8.01
N GLN A 47 -13.51 -15.62 -9.30
CA GLN A 47 -12.21 -15.71 -9.96
C GLN A 47 -11.23 -14.67 -9.38
N SER A 48 -10.05 -15.14 -8.94
CA SER A 48 -9.03 -14.31 -8.27
C SER A 48 -7.72 -14.19 -9.05
N GLU A 49 -7.72 -14.58 -10.31
CA GLU A 49 -6.53 -14.57 -11.17
C GLU A 49 -6.41 -13.25 -11.94
N PHE A 50 -5.18 -12.77 -12.10
CA PHE A 50 -4.91 -11.67 -13.01
C PHE A 50 -4.97 -12.16 -14.45
N THR A 51 -5.69 -11.45 -15.31
CA THR A 51 -5.78 -11.81 -16.73
C THR A 51 -4.40 -11.72 -17.38
N GLU A 52 -3.90 -12.83 -17.90
CA GLU A 52 -2.70 -12.83 -18.73
C GLU A 52 -3.01 -12.22 -20.10
N ILE A 53 -2.45 -11.04 -20.37
CA ILE A 53 -2.54 -10.39 -21.68
C ILE A 53 -1.21 -10.61 -22.41
N ARG A 54 -1.27 -11.09 -23.65
CA ARG A 54 -0.08 -11.26 -24.49
C ARG A 54 0.68 -9.95 -24.59
N LYS A 55 1.94 -9.95 -24.15
CA LYS A 55 2.85 -8.80 -24.27
C LYS A 55 3.07 -8.50 -25.75
N ARG A 56 2.66 -7.31 -26.20
CA ARG A 56 2.90 -6.86 -27.58
C ARG A 56 4.40 -6.58 -27.72
N ARG A 57 5.08 -7.28 -28.64
CA ARG A 57 6.46 -6.96 -29.01
C ARG A 57 6.48 -5.63 -29.77
N MET A 58 7.15 -4.64 -29.21
CA MET A 58 7.46 -3.39 -29.90
C MET A 58 8.77 -3.56 -30.66
N LYS A 59 8.85 -3.08 -31.90
CA LYS A 59 10.13 -3.03 -32.61
C LYS A 59 11.01 -2.01 -31.90
N ARG A 60 12.24 -2.39 -31.56
CA ARG A 60 13.26 -1.49 -31.01
C ARG A 60 14.20 -1.07 -32.13
N HIS A 61 14.61 0.19 -32.15
CA HIS A 61 15.64 0.65 -33.07
C HIS A 61 17.03 0.23 -32.60
N PHE A 62 17.96 0.04 -33.53
CA PHE A 62 19.37 -0.17 -33.19
C PHE A 62 19.86 1.08 -32.44
N ASP A 63 20.48 0.88 -31.27
CA ASP A 63 20.94 1.93 -30.34
C ASP A 63 19.84 2.70 -29.57
N GLU A 64 18.60 2.21 -29.55
CA GLU A 64 17.54 2.79 -28.71
C GLU A 64 17.82 2.51 -27.22
N LEU A 65 18.23 3.56 -26.50
CA LEU A 65 18.29 3.57 -25.04
C LEU A 65 16.93 3.11 -24.47
N SER A 66 16.97 2.20 -23.49
CA SER A 66 15.76 1.55 -22.96
C SER A 66 14.66 2.54 -22.61
N GLN A 67 13.48 2.37 -23.23
CA GLN A 67 12.26 3.04 -22.80
C GLN A 67 11.84 2.51 -21.43
N ASP A 68 11.11 3.35 -20.68
CA ASP A 68 10.39 2.96 -19.46
C ASP A 68 9.47 1.77 -19.80
N GLU A 69 9.91 0.54 -19.49
CA GLU A 69 9.12 -0.65 -19.77
C GLU A 69 7.89 -0.63 -18.85
N ARG A 70 6.72 -0.48 -19.46
CA ARG A 70 5.47 -0.62 -18.72
C ARG A 70 5.43 -2.01 -18.09
N LEU A 71 5.14 -2.07 -16.79
CA LEU A 71 4.84 -3.31 -16.07
C LEU A 71 3.81 -4.10 -16.85
N SER A 72 4.28 -5.16 -17.48
CA SER A 72 3.51 -5.97 -18.41
C SER A 72 2.80 -7.13 -17.73
N ASP A 73 3.14 -7.37 -16.46
CA ASP A 73 2.49 -8.32 -15.58
C ASP A 73 1.38 -7.63 -14.76
N GLY A 74 0.19 -8.23 -14.76
CA GLY A 74 -1.00 -7.67 -14.11
C GLY A 74 -0.85 -7.59 -12.60
N GLU A 75 -0.20 -8.59 -12.00
CA GLU A 75 0.04 -8.64 -10.56
C GLU A 75 1.02 -7.56 -10.12
N SER A 76 2.17 -7.46 -10.77
CA SER A 76 3.18 -6.42 -10.49
C SER A 76 2.60 -5.03 -10.68
N ARG A 77 1.76 -4.84 -11.72
CA ARG A 77 1.07 -3.58 -11.96
C ARG A 77 0.09 -3.24 -10.84
N PHE A 78 -0.68 -4.22 -10.34
CA PHE A 78 -1.57 -4.03 -9.20
C PHE A 78 -0.79 -3.74 -7.91
N ARG A 79 0.26 -4.52 -7.63
CA ARG A 79 1.13 -4.35 -6.46
C ARG A 79 1.68 -2.92 -6.40
N ILE A 80 2.23 -2.43 -7.50
CA ILE A 80 2.90 -1.13 -7.52
C ILE A 80 1.89 0.02 -7.59
N ASN A 81 0.95 -0.01 -8.53
CA ASN A 81 0.10 1.15 -8.82
C ASN A 81 -1.14 1.24 -7.93
N VAL A 82 -1.55 0.15 -7.28
CA VAL A 82 -2.75 0.13 -6.43
C VAL A 82 -2.35 -0.13 -4.99
N PHE A 83 -1.77 -1.29 -4.68
CA PHE A 83 -1.51 -1.69 -3.31
C PHE A 83 -0.49 -0.75 -2.62
N ASN A 84 0.72 -0.66 -3.18
CA ASN A 84 1.78 0.20 -2.66
C ASN A 84 1.37 1.67 -2.68
N ALA A 85 0.80 2.14 -3.80
CA ALA A 85 0.35 3.53 -3.93
C ALA A 85 -0.68 3.90 -2.86
N SER A 86 -1.63 3.02 -2.56
CA SER A 86 -2.64 3.25 -1.51
C SER A 86 -2.00 3.37 -0.13
N LEU A 87 -1.06 2.47 0.21
CA LEU A 87 -0.35 2.52 1.49
C LEU A 87 0.50 3.78 1.61
N ASP A 88 1.18 4.19 0.54
CA ASP A 88 1.99 5.41 0.49
C ASP A 88 1.15 6.66 0.72
N ILE A 89 -0.02 6.74 0.07
CA ILE A 89 -0.96 7.84 0.27
C ILE A 89 -1.44 7.86 1.73
N ILE A 90 -1.85 6.72 2.29
CA ILE A 90 -2.33 6.65 3.67
C ILE A 90 -1.23 7.07 4.65
N ASN A 91 -0.03 6.52 4.52
CA ASN A 91 1.11 6.85 5.38
C ASN A 91 1.49 8.33 5.30
N SER A 92 1.50 8.89 4.09
CA SER A 92 1.77 10.32 3.86
C SER A 92 0.69 11.20 4.52
N GLN A 93 -0.59 10.86 4.31
CA GLN A 93 -1.71 11.61 4.88
C GLN A 93 -1.72 11.54 6.42
N LEU A 94 -1.50 10.36 7.01
CA LEU A 94 -1.41 10.21 8.46
C LEU A 94 -0.23 11.00 9.04
N SER A 95 0.93 10.93 8.39
CA SER A 95 2.13 11.66 8.85
C SER A 95 1.92 13.18 8.79
N GLN A 96 1.34 13.68 7.70
CA GLN A 96 1.13 15.12 7.52
C GLN A 96 0.03 15.65 8.44
N ARG A 97 -1.15 15.02 8.47
CA ARG A 97 -2.31 15.53 9.21
C ARG A 97 -2.09 15.60 10.72
N PHE A 98 -1.28 14.71 11.28
CA PHE A 98 -1.06 14.64 12.73
C PHE A 98 0.27 15.26 13.18
N THR A 99 0.97 15.99 12.30
CA THR A 99 2.23 16.66 12.66
C THR A 99 2.02 17.63 13.82
N SER A 100 1.03 18.51 13.77
CA SER A 100 0.78 19.47 14.86
C SER A 100 0.46 18.79 16.19
N MET A 101 -0.36 17.73 16.17
CA MET A 101 -0.68 16.95 17.37
C MET A 101 0.58 16.34 18.00
N ARG A 102 1.48 15.80 17.17
CA ARG A 102 2.76 15.23 17.62
C ARG A 102 3.69 16.31 18.19
N GLU A 103 3.75 17.49 17.59
CA GLU A 103 4.57 18.59 18.13
C GLU A 103 4.01 19.12 19.45
N THR A 104 2.69 19.31 19.56
CA THR A 104 2.04 19.70 20.83
C THR A 104 2.32 18.68 21.93
N ASN A 105 2.30 17.39 21.61
CA ASN A 105 2.60 16.31 22.54
C ASN A 105 4.08 16.22 22.98
N LYS A 106 5.00 16.99 22.37
CA LYS A 106 6.39 17.11 22.85
C LYS A 106 6.58 18.28 23.81
N LEU A 107 5.67 19.24 23.79
CA LEU A 107 5.74 20.46 24.60
C LEU A 107 5.14 20.29 26.00
N PHE A 108 4.26 19.29 26.15
CA PHE A 108 3.64 18.87 27.40
C PHE A 108 4.15 17.48 27.77
#